data_AF-A0A518K5Y6-F1
#
_entry.id   AF-A0A518K5Y6-F1
#
_cell.length_a   1.000
_cell.length_b   1.000
_cell.length_c   1.000
_cell.angle_alpha   90.00
_cell.angle_beta   90.00
_cell.angle_gamma   90.00
#
_symmetry.space_group_name_H-M   'P 1'
#
loop_
_entity.id
_entity.type
_entity.pdbx_description
1 polymer ?
#
loop_
_entity_poly.entity_id
_entity_poly.type
_entity_poly.pdbx_seq_one_letter_code
_entity_poly.pdbx_strand_id
1 'polypeptide(L)'
;MRQNVMYVATSRLVLRGDKEREVSAEDVGNLLSLYIDIEEKGVTEPLVVEPISGLAELRVIDGDKRVRVARRLGIESLPYVLAN
;
A
#
# COMPACT_ATOMS: atom_id res chain seq x y z
N MET A 1 16.28 14.57 -7.54
CA MET A 1 14.94 15.09 -7.20
C MET A 1 14.51 14.47 -5.89
N ARG A 2 14.18 15.27 -4.85
CA ARG A 2 13.56 14.73 -3.62
C ARG A 2 12.07 14.55 -3.91
N GLN A 3 11.55 13.33 -3.83
CA GLN A 3 10.12 13.10 -3.88
C GLN A 3 9.51 13.57 -2.55
N ASN A 4 8.45 14.38 -2.60
CA ASN A 4 7.72 14.77 -1.40
C ASN A 4 6.88 13.58 -0.94
N VAL A 5 7.30 12.93 0.14
CA VAL A 5 6.53 11.87 0.80
C VAL A 5 5.43 12.51 1.66
N MET A 6 4.19 12.10 1.44
CA MET A 6 3.02 12.53 2.18
C MET A 6 2.39 11.34 2.92
N TYR A 7 1.49 11.59 3.87
CA TYR A 7 0.76 10.54 4.59
C TYR A 7 -0.72 10.61 4.30
N VAL A 8 -1.36 9.44 4.11
CA VAL A 8 -2.79 9.32 3.86
C VAL A 8 -3.40 8.27 4.77
N ALA A 9 -4.62 8.52 5.23
CA ALA A 9 -5.39 7.53 5.99
C ALA A 9 -5.62 6.27 5.15
N THR A 10 -5.43 5.09 5.73
CA THR A 10 -5.63 3.80 5.05
C THR A 10 -7.05 3.59 4.57
N SER A 11 -8.03 4.28 5.18
CA SER A 11 -9.43 4.33 4.77
C SER A 11 -9.68 5.08 3.46
N ARG A 12 -8.78 5.99 3.05
CA ARG A 12 -8.90 6.79 1.82
C ARG A 12 -8.20 6.16 0.62
N LEU A 13 -7.66 4.95 0.79
CA LEU A 13 -6.93 4.21 -0.25
C LEU A 13 -7.85 3.23 -0.98
N VAL A 14 -7.91 3.34 -2.29
CA VAL A 14 -8.64 2.44 -3.17
C VAL A 14 -7.64 1.52 -3.87
N LEU A 15 -7.73 0.22 -3.60
CA LEU A 15 -6.87 -0.79 -4.23
C LEU A 15 -7.36 -1.10 -5.64
N ARG A 16 -6.46 -1.49 -6.54
CA ARG A 16 -6.87 -2.10 -7.80
C ARG A 16 -7.44 -3.48 -7.48
N GLY A 17 -8.64 -3.77 -7.98
CA GLY A 17 -9.27 -5.07 -7.78
C GLY A 17 -8.31 -6.19 -8.17
N ASP A 18 -8.34 -7.29 -7.42
CA ASP A 18 -7.49 -8.45 -7.70
C ASP A 18 -7.87 -9.00 -9.08
N LYS A 19 -6.93 -8.96 -10.04
CA LYS A 19 -7.00 -9.90 -11.15
C LYS A 19 -6.67 -11.26 -10.56
N GLU A 20 -7.58 -12.22 -10.69
CA GLU A 20 -7.33 -13.60 -10.33
C GLU A 20 -6.05 -14.06 -11.04
N ARG A 21 -4.98 -14.23 -10.27
CA ARG A 21 -3.75 -14.87 -10.71
C ARG A 21 -3.44 -16.01 -9.77
N GLU A 22 -2.88 -17.07 -10.32
CA GLU A 22 -2.45 -18.22 -9.54
C GLU A 22 -1.39 -17.79 -8.51
N VAL A 23 -1.56 -18.24 -7.26
CA VAL A 23 -0.69 -17.88 -6.13
C VAL A 23 0.36 -18.97 -5.96
N SER A 24 1.64 -18.62 -6.05
CA SER A 24 2.74 -19.56 -5.80
C SER A 24 3.08 -19.67 -4.31
N ALA A 25 3.77 -20.74 -3.91
CA ALA A 25 4.29 -20.89 -2.54
C ALA A 25 5.30 -19.78 -2.18
N GLU A 26 6.06 -19.30 -3.16
CA GLU A 26 6.98 -18.17 -3.01
C GLU A 26 6.21 -16.86 -2.74
N ASP A 27 5.08 -16.63 -3.41
CA ASP A 27 4.20 -15.50 -3.15
C ASP A 27 3.67 -15.49 -1.70
N VAL A 28 3.40 -16.67 -1.12
CA VAL A 28 2.98 -16.82 0.29
C VAL A 28 4.14 -16.52 1.25
N GLY A 29 5.33 -17.07 1.01
CA GLY A 29 6.52 -16.80 1.82
C GLY A 29 6.85 -15.30 1.84
N ASN A 30 6.80 -14.65 0.68
CA ASN A 30 7.05 -13.21 0.55
C ASN A 30 6.00 -12.36 1.28
N LEU A 31 4.75 -12.82 1.37
CA LEU A 31 3.70 -12.11 2.12
C LEU A 31 3.91 -12.19 3.63
N LEU A 32 4.41 -13.31 4.15
CA LEU A 32 4.69 -13.47 5.58
C LEU A 32 5.86 -12.57 6.01
N SER A 33 6.94 -12.55 5.23
CA SER A 33 8.08 -11.66 5.50
C SER A 33 7.66 -10.19 5.48
N LEU A 34 6.83 -9.80 4.50
CA LEU A 34 6.28 -8.44 4.45
C LEU A 34 5.41 -8.10 5.67
N TYR A 35 4.66 -9.07 6.19
CA TYR A 35 3.87 -8.88 7.40
C TYR A 35 4.76 -8.57 8.61
N ILE A 36 5.78 -9.41 8.84
CA ILE A 36 6.74 -9.24 9.94
C ILE A 36 7.46 -7.91 9.80
N ASP A 37 7.94 -7.56 8.60
CA ASP A 37 8.65 -6.30 8.39
C ASP A 37 7.78 -5.07 8.69
N ILE A 38 6.51 -5.08 8.27
CA ILE A 38 5.59 -3.97 8.53
C ILE A 38 5.17 -3.93 10.00
N GLU A 39 5.00 -5.08 10.65
CA GLU A 39 4.70 -5.16 12.08
C GLU A 39 5.85 -4.57 12.92
N GLU A 40 7.10 -4.90 12.59
CA GLU A 40 8.27 -4.43 13.33
C GLU A 40 8.65 -2.97 13.04
N LYS A 41 8.57 -2.55 11.78
CA LYS A 41 9.18 -1.28 11.31
C LYS A 41 8.15 -0.28 10.78
N GLY A 42 6.90 -0.68 10.64
CA GLY A 42 5.91 0.05 9.86
C GLY A 42 6.19 -0.01 8.36
N VAL A 43 5.40 0.72 7.58
CA VAL A 43 5.60 0.82 6.12
C VAL A 43 6.69 1.85 5.83
N THR A 44 7.89 1.38 5.49
CA THR A 44 9.07 2.22 5.25
C THR A 44 9.14 2.76 3.82
N GLU A 45 8.66 1.99 2.84
CA GLU A 45 8.60 2.41 1.45
C GLU A 45 7.24 3.07 1.13
N PRO A 46 7.22 4.27 0.53
CA PRO A 46 5.97 4.94 0.19
C PRO A 46 5.19 4.19 -0.90
N LEU A 47 3.87 4.26 -0.81
CA LEU A 47 2.96 3.82 -1.88
C LEU A 47 3.08 4.75 -3.10
N VAL A 48 2.83 4.23 -4.29
CA VAL A 48 2.62 5.07 -5.48
C VAL A 48 1.13 5.15 -5.72
N VAL A 49 0.58 6.37 -5.78
CA VAL A 49 -0.86 6.59 -5.89
C VAL A 49 -1.20 7.67 -6.90
N GLU A 50 -2.44 7.66 -7.37
CA GLU A 50 -3.04 8.73 -8.16
C GLU A 50 -4.31 9.25 -7.48
N PRO A 51 -4.61 10.55 -7.56
CA PRO A 51 -5.87 11.08 -7.06
C PRO A 51 -7.03 10.59 -7.92
N ILE A 52 -8.16 10.28 -7.28
CA ILE A 52 -9.39 9.97 -8.01
C ILE A 52 -10.15 11.29 -8.23
N SER A 53 -10.35 11.66 -9.50
CA SER A 53 -11.00 12.92 -9.86
C SER A 53 -12.36 13.09 -9.20
N GLY A 54 -12.60 14.25 -8.58
CA GLY A 54 -13.84 14.56 -7.88
C GLY A 54 -14.01 13.87 -6.52
N LEU A 55 -13.03 13.07 -6.07
CA LEU A 55 -13.06 12.38 -4.79
C LEU A 55 -11.86 12.75 -3.93
N ALA A 56 -12.03 12.66 -2.60
CA ALA A 56 -10.96 12.83 -1.64
C ALA A 56 -10.13 11.54 -1.46
N GLU A 57 -10.17 10.62 -2.41
CA GLU A 57 -9.56 9.29 -2.33
C GLU A 57 -8.37 9.17 -3.27
N LEU A 58 -7.45 8.28 -2.91
CA LEU A 58 -6.27 7.97 -3.71
C LEU A 58 -6.35 6.53 -4.18
N ARG A 59 -6.15 6.30 -5.48
CA ARG A 59 -6.03 4.96 -6.03
C ARG A 59 -4.58 4.51 -5.93
N VAL A 60 -4.38 3.31 -5.42
CA VAL A 60 -3.05 2.69 -5.33
C VAL A 60 -2.66 2.15 -6.70
N ILE A 61 -1.49 2.58 -7.17
CA ILE A 61 -0.84 2.10 -8.40
C ILE A 61 0.18 1.03 -8.05
N ASP A 62 0.97 1.28 -6.99
CA ASP A 62 1.91 0.31 -6.43
C ASP A 62 1.86 0.32 -4.90
N GLY A 63 2.00 -0.88 -4.32
CA GLY A 63 1.95 -1.10 -2.87
C GLY A 63 0.67 -1.75 -2.34
N ASP A 64 -0.15 -2.38 -3.18
CA ASP A 64 -1.40 -3.04 -2.74
C ASP A 64 -1.20 -4.03 -1.58
N LYS A 65 -0.12 -4.84 -1.63
CA LYS A 65 0.23 -5.77 -0.54
C LYS A 65 0.51 -5.02 0.76
N ARG A 66 1.24 -3.89 0.70
CA ARG A 66 1.54 -3.03 1.86
C ARG A 66 0.27 -2.48 2.49
N VAL A 67 -0.69 -2.02 1.67
CA VAL A 67 -1.99 -1.53 2.17
C VAL A 67 -2.79 -2.64 2.84
N ARG A 68 -2.86 -3.83 2.24
CA ARG A 68 -3.59 -4.97 2.82
C ARG A 68 -3.01 -5.41 4.16
N VAL A 69 -1.68 -5.51 4.25
CA VAL A 69 -0.98 -5.84 5.49
C VAL A 69 -1.20 -4.75 6.54
N ALA A 70 -1.00 -3.48 6.17
CA ALA A 70 -1.22 -2.34 7.06
C ALA A 70 -2.64 -2.30 7.64
N ARG A 71 -3.67 -2.55 6.81
CA ARG A 71 -5.06 -2.65 7.27
C ARG A 71 -5.27 -3.78 8.28
N ARG A 72 -4.65 -4.94 8.06
CA ARG A 72 -4.73 -6.09 8.99
C ARG A 72 -4.04 -5.80 10.32
N LEU A 73 -2.96 -5.01 10.29
CA LEU A 73 -2.22 -4.57 11.48
C LEU A 73 -2.85 -3.35 12.15
N GLY A 74 -3.96 -2.81 11.63
CA GLY A 74 -4.61 -1.63 12.20
C GLY A 74 -3.81 -0.33 12.02
N ILE A 75 -2.88 -0.27 11.06
CA ILE A 75 -2.12 0.95 10.75
C ILE A 75 -3.08 1.97 10.11
N GLU A 76 -3.20 3.14 10.73
CA GLU A 76 -4.18 4.15 10.32
C GLU A 76 -3.72 5.02 9.15
N SER A 77 -2.40 5.22 8.99
CA SER A 77 -1.84 6.10 7.96
C SER A 77 -0.63 5.49 7.27
N LEU A 78 -0.51 5.71 5.95
CA LEU A 78 0.59 5.20 5.14
C LEU A 78 1.31 6.31 4.38
N PRO A 79 2.65 6.20 4.23
CA PRO A 79 3.40 7.10 3.38
C PRO A 79 3.07 6.84 1.91
N TYR A 80 2.96 7.90 1.12
CA TYR A 80 2.71 7.82 -0.32
C TYR A 80 3.45 8.93 -1.08
N VAL A 81 3.61 8.69 -2.38
CA VAL A 81 4.01 9.67 -3.39
C VAL A 81 3.00 9.65 -4.53
N LEU A 82 2.78 10.80 -5.16
CA LEU A 82 1.96 10.88 -6.35
C LEU A 82 2.72 10.26 -7.53
N ALA A 83 2.03 9.49 -8.37
CA ALA A 83 2.54 9.11 -9.67
C ALA A 83 2.82 10.38 -10.49
N ASN A 84 4.04 10.46 -11.04
CA ASN A 84 4.44 11.53 -11.96
C ASN A 84 3.84 11.30 -13.35
#